data_AF-A0A6P0JUE9-F1
#
_entry.id   AF-A0A6P0JUE9-F1
#
_cell.length_a   1.000
_cell.length_b   1.000
_cell.length_c   1.000
_cell.angle_alpha   90.00
_cell.angle_beta   90.00
_cell.angle_gamma   90.00
#
_symmetry.space_group_name_H-M   'P 1'
#
loop_
_entity.id
_entity.type
_entity.pdbx_description
1 polymer ?
#
loop_
_entity_poly.entity_id
_entity_poly.type
_entity_poly.pdbx_seq_one_letter_code
_entity_poly.pdbx_strand_id
1 'polypeptide(L)' 'MKWRWLKYFLFTGLGICLAWILFLTARLQGAASQPVDTLFVLGGSIRREIYITELLQENPEQRVLISNGA' A
#
# COMPACT_ATOMS: atom_id res chain seq x y z
N MET A 1 -25.50 28.62 27.95
CA MET A 1 -25.24 28.88 26.51
C MET A 1 -24.01 28.16 25.92
N LYS A 2 -22.94 27.90 26.70
CA LYS A 2 -21.67 27.30 26.23
C LYS A 2 -21.74 25.83 25.78
N TRP A 3 -22.65 25.03 26.35
CA TRP A 3 -22.77 23.59 26.08
C TRP A 3 -23.29 23.23 24.69
N ARG A 4 -24.09 24.10 24.06
CA ARG A 4 -24.59 23.88 22.70
C ARG A 4 -23.46 23.98 21.68
N TRP A 5 -22.60 24.99 21.83
CA TRP A 5 -21.42 25.19 20.99
C TRP A 5 -20.43 24.03 21.10
N LEU A 6 -20.18 23.51 22.31
CA LEU A 6 -19.31 22.36 22.51
C LEU A 6 -19.79 21.12 21.73
N LYS A 7 -21.11 20.86 21.72
CA LYS A 7 -21.67 19.75 20.94
C LYS A 7 -21.48 19.95 19.44
N TYR A 8 -21.66 21.15 18.90
CA TYR A 8 -21.43 21.41 17.47
C TYR A 8 -19.97 21.25 17.09
N PHE A 9 -19.02 21.71 17.91
CA PHE A 9 -17.60 21.46 17.69
C PHE A 9 -17.25 19.97 17.72
N LEU A 10 -17.88 19.21 18.63
CA LEU A 10 -17.65 17.77 18.72
C LEU A 10 -18.23 17.01 17.52
N PHE A 11 -19.45 17.34 17.08
CA PHE A 11 -20.07 16.73 15.90
C PHE A 11 -19.35 17.07 14.60
N THR A 12 -18.89 18.32 14.44
CA THR A 12 -18.10 18.73 13.27
C THR A 12 -16.74 18.03 13.25
N GLY A 13 -16.05 17.95 14.40
CA GLY A 13 -14.82 17.19 14.52
C GLY A 13 -15.00 15.70 14.20
N LEU A 14 -16.07 15.08 14.70
CA LEU A 14 -16.42 13.69 14.38
C LEU A 14 -16.67 13.50 12.88
N GLY A 15 -17.42 14.41 12.25
CA GLY A 15 -17.71 14.36 10.82
C GLY A 15 -16.44 14.47 9.96
N ILE A 16 -15.54 15.38 10.31
CA ILE A 16 -14.25 15.54 9.62
C ILE A 16 -13.40 14.27 9.79
N CYS A 17 -13.34 13.72 11.00
CA CYS A 17 -12.57 12.51 11.28
C CYS A 17 -13.09 11.31 10.47
N LEU A 18 -14.40 11.11 10.42
CA LEU A 18 -15.02 10.05 9.61
C LEU A 18 -14.75 10.24 8.12
N ALA A 19 -14.90 11.45 7.60
CA ALA A 19 -14.60 11.75 6.20
C ALA A 19 -13.11 11.48 5.88
N TRP A 20 -12.21 11.83 6.79
CA TRP A 20 -10.77 11.57 6.64
C TRP A 20 -10.45 10.07 6.59
N ILE A 21 -11.06 9.28 7.48
CA ILE A 21 -10.89 7.83 7.51
C ILE A 21 -11.39 7.21 6.21
N LEU A 22 -12.59 7.59 5.75
CA LEU A 22 -13.15 7.08 4.49
C LEU A 22 -12.28 7.42 3.28
N PHE A 23 -11.72 8.64 3.24
CA PHE A 23 -10.81 9.04 2.18
C PHE A 23 -9.52 8.22 2.21
N LEU A 24 -8.95 8.01 3.40
CA LEU A 24 -7.72 7.25 3.57
C LEU A 24 -7.92 5.79 3.19
N THR A 25 -9.01 5.15 3.61
CA THR A 25 -9.29 3.76 3.27
C THR A 25 -9.53 3.55 1.78
N ALA A 26 -10.25 4.48 1.12
CA ALA A 26 -10.43 4.43 -0.33
C ALA A 26 -9.10 4.55 -1.09
N ARG A 27 -8.21 5.46 -0.65
CA ARG A 27 -6.87 5.61 -1.21
C ARG A 27 -6.01 4.35 -0.99
N LEU A 28 -6.07 3.78 0.21
CA LEU A 28 -5.31 2.58 0.57
C LEU A 28 -5.75 1.38 -0.29
N GLN A 29 -7.06 1.19 -0.45
CA GLN A 29 -7.61 0.13 -1.29
C GLN A 29 -7.20 0.33 -2.75
N GLY A 30 -7.27 1.56 -3.26
CA GLY A 30 -6.82 1.89 -4.62
C GLY A 30 -5.35 1.56 -4.84
N ALA A 31 -4.47 1.91 -3.90
CA ALA A 31 -3.05 1.58 -3.96
C ALA A 31 -2.79 0.06 -3.84
N ALA A 32 -3.54 -0.65 -2.99
CA ALA A 32 -3.40 -2.10 -2.83
C ALA A 32 -3.89 -2.92 -4.03
N SER A 33 -4.81 -2.36 -4.82
CA SER A 33 -5.32 -3.00 -6.05
C SER A 33 -4.48 -2.69 -7.28
N GLN A 34 -3.49 -1.81 -7.19
CA GLN A 34 -2.55 -1.57 -8.28
C GLN A 34 -1.55 -2.72 -8.37
N PRO A 35 -1.11 -3.06 -9.60
CA PRO A 35 -0.06 -4.06 -9.78
C PRO A 35 1.21 -3.61 -9.07
N VAL A 36 1.95 -4.57 -8.52
CA VAL A 36 3.20 -4.28 -7.82
C VAL A 36 4.24 -3.81 -8.83
N ASP A 37 4.79 -2.61 -8.66
CA ASP A 37 5.72 -2.01 -9.61
C ASP A 37 7.03 -2.81 -9.77
N THR A 38 7.47 -3.52 -8.73
CA THR A 38 8.75 -4.24 -8.69
C THR A 38 8.72 -5.39 -7.71
N LEU A 39 9.23 -6.55 -8.12
CA LEU A 39 9.48 -7.69 -7.24
C LEU A 39 10.85 -7.56 -6.57
N PHE A 40 10.86 -7.54 -5.24
CA PHE A 40 12.10 -7.58 -4.48
C PHE A 40 12.47 -9.02 -4.13
N VAL A 41 13.61 -9.49 -4.64
CA VAL A 41 14.11 -10.85 -4.43
C VAL A 41 15.32 -10.78 -3.52
N LEU A 42 15.25 -11.47 -2.40
CA LEU A 42 16.43 -11.66 -1.57
C LEU A 42 17.43 -12.52 -2.37
N GLY A 43 18.65 -12.06 -2.59
CA GLY A 43 19.69 -12.85 -3.25
C GLY A 43 20.29 -13.91 -2.33
N GLY A 44 21.18 -14.73 -2.90
CA GLY A 44 21.90 -15.78 -2.16
C GLY A 44 21.20 -17.13 -2.16
N SER A 45 20.10 -17.28 -2.91
CA SER A 45 19.47 -18.58 -3.17
C SER A 45 19.20 -18.72 -4.66
N ILE A 46 20.05 -19.51 -5.33
CA ILE A 46 19.96 -19.78 -6.76
C ILE A 46 18.56 -20.29 -7.14
N ARG A 47 17.94 -21.14 -6.31
CA ARG A 47 16.59 -21.66 -6.57
C ARG A 47 15.54 -20.53 -6.63
N ARG A 48 15.65 -19.54 -5.76
CA ARG A 48 14.71 -18.40 -5.70
C ARG A 48 14.89 -17.49 -6.91
N GLU A 49 16.13 -17.28 -7.33
CA GLU A 49 16.47 -16.47 -8.49
C GLU A 49 16.00 -17.14 -9.80
N ILE A 50 16.15 -18.46 -9.94
CA ILE A 50 15.61 -19.23 -11.07
C ILE A 50 14.08 -19.15 -11.10
N TYR A 51 13.41 -19.39 -9.97
CA TYR A 51 11.95 -19.33 -9.90
C TYR A 51 11.38 -17.96 -10.32
N ILE A 52 11.99 -16.86 -9.88
CA ILE A 52 11.57 -15.52 -10.30
C ILE A 52 11.86 -15.28 -11.77
N THR A 53 12.95 -15.84 -12.30
CA THR A 53 13.28 -15.74 -13.73
C THR A 53 12.22 -16.43 -14.59
N GLU A 54 11.72 -17.61 -14.18
CA GLU A 54 10.60 -18.29 -14.84
C GLU A 54 9.31 -17.45 -14.75
N LEU A 55 9.01 -16.90 -13.57
CA LEU A 55 7.84 -16.02 -13.35
C LEU A 55 7.85 -14.77 -14.26
N LEU A 56 9.03 -14.22 -14.54
CA LEU A 56 9.21 -13.07 -15.44
C LEU A 56 9.04 -13.42 -16.91
N GLN A 57 9.27 -14.67 -17.31
CA GLN A 57 8.98 -15.09 -18.69
C GLN A 57 7.48 -14.99 -19.00
N GLU A 58 6.63 -15.24 -17.99
CA GLU A 58 5.18 -15.09 -18.11
C GLU A 58 4.73 -13.62 -18.02
N ASN A 59 5.48 -12.76 -17.34
CA ASN A 59 5.15 -11.35 -17.10
C ASN A 59 6.35 -10.43 -17.37
N PRO A 60 6.73 -10.22 -18.65
CA PRO A 60 7.98 -9.54 -19.02
C PRO A 60 8.03 -8.05 -18.66
N GLU A 61 6.89 -7.41 -18.36
CA GLU A 61 6.84 -6.00 -17.96
C GLU A 61 7.18 -5.76 -16.48
N GLN A 62 7.19 -6.82 -15.66
CA GLN A 62 7.43 -6.74 -14.23
C GLN A 62 8.92 -6.49 -13.95
N ARG A 63 9.24 -5.44 -13.17
CA ARG A 63 10.62 -5.14 -12.78
C ARG A 63 11.05 -6.01 -11.60
N VAL A 64 12.33 -6.37 -11.53
CA VAL A 64 12.89 -7.16 -10.42
C VAL A 64 14.13 -6.51 -9.84
N LEU A 65 14.17 -6.42 -8.51
CA LEU A 65 15.32 -5.97 -7.73
C LEU A 65 15.85 -7.14 -6.91
N ILE A 66 17.07 -7.59 -7.21
CA ILE A 66 17.74 -8.66 -6.46
C ILE A 66 18.66 -8.04 -5.42
N SER A 67 18.46 -8.34 -4.14
CA SER A 67 19.37 -7.90 -3.09
C SER A 67 20.64 -8.75 -3.12
N ASN A 68 21.78 -8.15 -3.41
CA ASN A 68 23.05 -8.84 -3.15
C ASN A 68 23.39 -8.74 -1.66
N GLY A 69 23.83 -9.84 -1.07
CA GLY A 69 24.43 -9.82 0.27
C GLY A 69 25.69 -8.93 0.28
N ALA A 70 26.07 -8.49 1.48
CA ALA A 70 27.33 -7.79 1.70
C ALA A 70 28.53 -8.76 1.61
#